data_AF-A0A7C4RGS4-F1
#
_entry.id   AF-A0A7C4RGS4-F1
#
_cell.length_a   1.000
_cell.length_b   1.000
_cell.length_c   1.000
_cell.angle_alpha   90.00
_cell.angle_beta   90.00
_cell.angle_gamma   90.00
#
_symmetry.space_group_name_H-M   'P 1'
#
loop_
_entity.id
_entity.type
_entity.pdbx_description
1 polymer ?
#
loop_
_entity_poly.entity_id
_entity_poly.type
_entity_poly.pdbx_seq_one_letter_code
_entity_poly.pdbx_strand_id
1 'polypeptide(L)'
;MSHQKIRGKFWPHVRLLIWQKAQELYQLENAKTMKDDFKGLTATKKELREGGYFQTAKLIILREIWQQKKRLPTPAEEETIKENSILPFKNP
;
A
#
# COMPACT_ATOMS: atom_id res chain seq x y z
N MET A 1 -16.99 -31.90 19.44
CA MET A 1 -17.30 -31.00 18.32
C MET A 1 -16.47 -29.72 18.46
N SER A 2 -15.32 -29.61 17.77
CA SER A 2 -14.46 -28.42 17.86
C SER A 2 -15.02 -27.30 16.97
N HIS A 3 -15.44 -26.19 17.57
CA HIS A 3 -15.81 -24.98 16.83
C HIS A 3 -14.57 -24.40 16.14
N GLN A 4 -14.27 -24.83 14.92
CA GLN A 4 -13.28 -24.17 14.08
C GLN A 4 -13.85 -22.79 13.71
N LYS A 5 -13.44 -21.77 14.48
CA LYS A 5 -13.74 -20.37 14.18
C LYS A 5 -13.30 -20.09 12.74
N ILE A 6 -14.26 -19.76 11.88
CA ILE A 6 -14.01 -19.37 10.49
C ILE A 6 -13.12 -18.11 10.55
N ARG A 7 -11.80 -18.31 10.44
CA ARG A 7 -10.84 -17.20 10.44
C ARG A 7 -10.98 -16.49 9.11
N GLY A 8 -11.60 -15.31 9.10
CA GLY A 8 -11.70 -14.48 7.90
C GLY A 8 -10.32 -14.29 7.26
N LYS A 9 -10.21 -14.58 5.95
CA LYS A 9 -8.95 -14.55 5.19
C LYS A 9 -8.37 -13.14 4.98
N PHE A 10 -9.16 -12.12 5.33
CA PHE A 10 -8.82 -10.71 5.13
C PHE A 10 -7.61 -10.25 5.96
N TRP A 11 -7.67 -10.36 7.29
CA TRP A 11 -6.61 -9.86 8.16
C TRP A 11 -5.24 -10.55 7.99
N PRO A 12 -5.16 -11.88 7.77
CA PRO A 12 -3.90 -12.53 7.43
C PRO A 12 -3.27 -11.97 6.16
N HIS A 13 -4.07 -11.71 5.13
CA HIS A 13 -3.60 -11.12 3.88
C HIS A 13 -3.13 -9.68 4.07
N VAL A 14 -3.94 -8.83 4.71
CA VAL A 14 -3.56 -7.43 5.02
C VAL A 14 -2.28 -7.38 5.84
N ARG A 15 -2.11 -8.28 6.81
CA ARG A 15 -0.91 -8.36 7.62
C ARG A 15 0.34 -8.71 6.81
N LEU A 16 0.21 -9.55 5.77
CA LEU A 16 1.30 -9.85 4.85
C LEU A 16 1.70 -8.60 4.06
N LEU A 17 0.71 -7.87 3.51
CA LEU A 17 0.92 -6.62 2.78
C LEU A 17 1.62 -5.56 3.63
N ILE A 18 1.22 -5.41 4.89
CA ILE A 18 1.86 -4.48 5.84
C ILE A 18 3.34 -4.84 6.04
N TRP A 19 3.67 -6.12 6.15
CA TRP A 19 5.07 -6.54 6.29
C TRP A 19 5.89 -6.26 5.03
N GLN A 20 5.33 -6.55 3.85
CA GLN A 20 5.99 -6.23 2.59
C GLN A 20 6.23 -4.73 2.46
N LYS A 21 5.21 -3.90 2.75
CA LYS A 21 5.33 -2.45 2.68
C LYS A 21 6.30 -1.88 3.71
N ALA A 22 6.34 -2.44 4.92
CA ALA A 22 7.33 -2.06 5.92
C ALA A 22 8.76 -2.35 5.45
N GLN A 23 8.96 -3.48 4.77
CA GLN A 23 10.24 -3.85 4.17
C GLN A 23 10.65 -2.87 3.06
N GLU A 24 9.72 -2.52 2.18
CA GLU A 24 9.96 -1.52 1.12
C GLU A 24 10.36 -0.17 1.72
N LEU A 25 9.66 0.30 2.76
CA LEU A 25 9.98 1.57 3.42
C LEU A 25 11.39 1.55 4.03
N TYR A 26 11.75 0.47 4.71
CA TYR A 26 13.08 0.28 5.27
C TYR A 26 14.14 0.29 4.16
N GLN A 27 13.93 -0.45 3.08
CA GLN A 27 14.88 -0.50 1.97
C GLN A 27 15.02 0.86 1.27
N LEU A 28 13.91 1.57 1.07
CA LEU A 28 13.92 2.90 0.45
C LEU A 28 14.67 3.93 1.29
N GLU A 29 14.51 3.90 2.62
CA GLU A 29 15.24 4.80 3.51
C GLU A 29 16.73 4.48 3.56
N ASN A 30 17.09 3.20 3.66
CA ASN A 30 18.49 2.81 3.66
C ASN A 30 19.16 3.04 2.30
N ALA A 31 18.47 2.83 1.18
CA ALA A 31 18.99 3.14 -0.15
C ALA A 31 19.29 4.64 -0.31
N LYS A 32 18.47 5.53 0.27
CA LYS A 32 18.75 6.97 0.27
C LYS A 32 19.99 7.32 1.08
N THR A 33 20.21 6.63 2.20
CA THR A 33 21.29 6.95 3.14
C THR A 33 22.62 6.30 2.74
N MET A 34 22.59 5.07 2.24
CA MET A 34 23.79 4.24 2.05
C MET A 34 24.30 4.16 0.60
N LYS A 35 23.64 4.81 -0.38
CA LYS A 35 24.01 4.85 -1.81
C LYS A 35 24.59 3.53 -2.36
N ASP A 36 25.90 3.33 -2.25
CA ASP A 36 26.66 2.21 -2.83
C ASP A 36 26.86 1.00 -1.89
N ASP A 37 26.69 1.16 -0.56
CA ASP A 37 26.92 0.09 0.42
C ASP A 37 25.65 -0.69 0.79
N PHE A 38 24.52 -0.33 0.18
CA PHE A 38 23.24 -0.97 0.50
C PHE A 38 23.14 -2.37 -0.09
N LYS A 39 23.47 -3.39 0.72
CA LYS A 39 23.41 -4.81 0.34
C LYS A 39 22.00 -5.43 0.28
N GLY A 40 20.95 -4.62 0.15
CA GLY A 40 19.57 -5.15 0.07
C GLY A 40 19.11 -5.90 1.32
N LEU A 41 19.71 -5.59 2.49
CA LEU A 41 19.45 -6.32 3.73
C LEU A 41 17.95 -6.27 4.08
N THR A 42 17.38 -7.47 4.23
CA THR A 42 16.00 -7.62 4.65
C THR A 42 15.95 -7.49 6.17
N ALA A 43 15.51 -6.34 6.68
CA ALA A 43 15.24 -6.14 8.09
C ALA A 43 14.35 -7.25 8.67
N THR A 44 14.66 -7.65 9.90
CA THR A 44 13.83 -8.54 10.69
C THR A 44 12.55 -7.84 11.13
N LYS A 45 11.53 -8.64 11.47
CA LYS A 45 10.26 -8.12 12.02
C LYS A 45 10.43 -7.29 13.29
N LYS A 46 11.49 -7.56 14.06
CA LYS A 46 11.81 -6.82 15.29
C LYS A 46 12.32 -5.42 14.93
N GLU A 47 13.31 -5.33 14.05
CA GLU A 47 13.87 -4.07 13.55
C GLU A 47 12.80 -3.21 12.87
N LEU A 48 11.93 -3.81 12.06
CA LEU A 48 10.82 -3.10 11.41
C LEU A 48 9.78 -2.53 12.40
N ARG A 49 9.66 -3.13 13.59
CA ARG A 49 8.79 -2.61 14.65
C ARG A 49 9.48 -1.51 15.46
N GLU A 50 10.74 -1.71 15.79
CA GLU A 50 11.58 -0.75 16.51
C GLU A 50 11.78 0.53 15.70
N GLY A 51 12.00 0.41 14.39
CA GLY A 51 12.08 1.52 13.45
C GLY A 51 10.73 2.13 13.05
N GLY A 52 9.61 1.70 13.64
CA GLY A 52 8.28 2.26 13.36
C GLY A 52 7.68 1.94 11.99
N TYR A 53 8.44 1.34 11.06
CA TYR A 53 8.00 1.00 9.70
C TYR A 53 6.71 0.18 9.66
N PHE A 54 6.52 -0.74 10.61
CA PHE A 54 5.30 -1.52 10.69
C PHE A 54 4.04 -0.66 10.90
N GLN A 55 4.12 0.39 11.74
CA GLN A 55 2.99 1.28 11.98
C GLN A 55 2.72 2.18 10.79
N THR A 56 3.78 2.73 10.18
CA THR A 56 3.69 3.53 8.97
C THR A 56 3.08 2.73 7.82
N ALA A 57 3.60 1.52 7.57
CA ALA A 57 3.08 0.60 6.56
C ALA A 57 1.61 0.22 6.82
N LYS A 58 1.22 0.01 8.08
CA LYS A 58 -0.17 -0.28 8.46
C LYS A 58 -1.13 0.82 8.01
N LEU A 59 -0.78 2.08 8.27
CA LEU A 59 -1.62 3.22 7.88
C LEU A 59 -1.73 3.37 6.36
N ILE A 60 -0.62 3.18 5.64
CA ILE A 60 -0.57 3.24 4.17
C ILE A 60 -1.47 2.15 3.57
N ILE A 61 -1.27 0.89 3.93
CA ILE A 61 -2.03 -0.23 3.38
C ILE A 61 -3.52 -0.11 3.69
N LEU A 62 -3.89 0.28 4.91
CA LEU A 62 -5.30 0.46 5.25
C LEU A 62 -5.94 1.60 4.44
N ARG A 63 -5.20 2.69 4.17
CA ARG A 63 -5.65 3.78 3.32
C ARG A 63 -5.81 3.34 1.86
N GLU A 64 -4.83 2.62 1.31
CA GLU A 64 -4.89 2.07 -0.05
C GLU A 64 -6.08 1.13 -0.24
N ILE A 65 -6.29 0.18 0.70
CA ILE A 65 -7.44 -0.72 0.69
C ILE A 65 -8.76 0.06 0.74
N TRP A 66 -8.83 1.09 1.58
CA TRP A 66 -10.01 1.93 1.66
C TRP A 66 -10.27 2.70 0.36
N GLN A 67 -9.24 3.27 -0.27
CA GLN A 67 -9.33 3.95 -1.56
C GLN A 67 -9.75 3.01 -2.70
N GLN A 68 -9.14 1.82 -2.79
CA GLN A 68 -9.50 0.79 -3.77
C GLN A 68 -10.98 0.38 -3.63
N LYS A 69 -11.44 0.16 -2.40
CA LYS A 69 -12.85 -0.18 -2.13
C LYS A 69 -13.81 0.96 -2.48
N LYS A 70 -13.36 2.21 -2.35
CA LYS A 70 -14.14 3.41 -2.67
C LYS A 70 -14.12 3.77 -4.16
N ARG A 71 -13.29 3.13 -4.99
CA ARG A 71 -13.10 3.48 -6.42
C ARG A 71 -12.93 5.00 -6.62
N LEU A 72 -12.17 5.64 -5.75
CA LEU A 72 -11.74 7.01 -6.01
C LEU A 72 -10.73 6.95 -7.17
N PRO A 73 -10.92 7.73 -8.25
CA PRO A 73 -9.96 7.75 -9.34
C PRO A 73 -8.62 8.18 -8.77
N THR A 74 -7.59 7.39 -9.07
CA THR A 74 -6.20 7.80 -8.86
C THR A 74 -5.96 9.12 -9.61
N PRO A 75 -5.08 10.02 -9.14
CA PRO A 75 -4.83 11.29 -9.84
C PRO A 75 -4.36 11.11 -11.29
N ALA A 76 -3.85 9.93 -11.66
CA ALA A 76 -3.53 9.54 -13.03
C ALA A 76 -4.77 9.32 -13.94
N GLU A 77 -5.95 9.12 -13.37
CA GLU A 77 -7.22 8.91 -14.10
C GLU A 77 -8.07 10.19 -14.15
N GLU A 78 -7.80 11.21 -13.32
CA GLU A 78 -8.54 12.49 -13.33
C GLU A 78 -8.36 13.29 -14.62
N GLU A 79 -7.22 13.15 -15.32
CA GLU A 79 -6.98 13.83 -16.60
C GLU A 79 -7.88 13.27 -17.72
N THR A 80 -8.06 11.95 -17.76
CA THR A 80 -8.87 11.29 -18.81
C THR A 80 -10.37 11.57 -18.70
N ILE A 81 -10.88 11.86 -17.49
CA ILE A 81 -12.32 12.13 -17.28
C ILE A 81 -12.66 13.57 -17.68
N LYS A 82 -11.73 14.53 -17.48
CA LYS A 82 -11.95 15.94 -17.86
C LYS A 82 -12.00 16.12 -19.37
N GLU A 83 -11.15 15.43 -20.11
CA GLU A 83 -11.06 15.56 -21.57
C GLU A 83 -12.30 15.01 -22.31
N ASN A 84 -12.88 13.90 -21.83
CA ASN A 84 -14.08 13.30 -22.44
C ASN A 84 -15.40 14.04 -22.13
N SER A 85 -15.43 14.93 -21.13
CA SER A 85 -16.62 15.71 -20.78
C SER A 85 -16.76 17.05 -21.52
N ILE A 86 -15.82 17.41 -22.41
CA ILE A 86 -15.78 18.73 -23.10
C ILE A 86 -16.19 18.65 -24.58
N LEU A 87 -16.69 17.53 -25.09
CA LEU A 87 -17.34 17.54 -26.41
C LEU A 87 -18.82 17.89 -26.24
N PRO A 88 -19.26 19.10 -26.66
CA PRO A 88 -20.67 19.46 -26.56
C PRO A 88 -21.45 18.54 -27.50
N PHE A 89 -22.53 17.97 -26.97
CA PHE A 89 -23.62 17.40 -27.75
C PHE A 89 -23.95 18.33 -28.92
N LYS A 90 -23.46 18.00 -30.12
CA LYS A 90 -23.89 18.60 -31.36
C LYS A 90 -25.13 17.83 -31.80
N ASN A 91 -26.30 18.34 -31.40
CA ASN A 91 -27.57 17.83 -31.90
C ASN A 91 -27.67 18.06 -33.42
N PRO A 92 -28.34 17.16 -34.16
CA PRO A 92 -28.39 17.15 -35.63
C PRO A 92 -29.13 18.35 -36.22
#